data_AF-A0A1L8E1D7-F1
#
_entry.id   AF-A0A1L8E1D7-F1
#
_cell.length_a   1.000
_cell.length_b   1.000
_cell.length_c   1.000
_cell.angle_alpha   90.00
_cell.angle_beta   90.00
_cell.angle_gamma   90.00
#
_symmetry.space_group_name_H-M   'P 1'
#
loop_
_entity.id
_entity.type
_entity.pdbx_description
1 polymer ?
#
loop_
_entity_poly.entity_id
_entity_poly.type
_entity_poly.pdbx_seq_one_letter_code
_entity_poly.pdbx_strand_id
1 'polypeptide(L)'
;MVVAICGNIPPASGLSSSSALVSAACLAVMHANDQPLQKQLLATISATSERHIGTQGGGMDQAIAFLARQGCAQYIEWNPLRATSVTLPPQTLFLIANSLTEANKAAKSDFNQRVVECRLGCRLLAKMSGRDDWKNILQFANLQDILGYTLDEMESLADEYLSKEAYTRSELISVFQVDTAEFEESLLTPNTRKSELFHLRQRALHVLQEAGRVFKFRQAAQIGDIEKMGELMKASHESLCLLYECSHQNLNDLVAAVGRAGASGRLTGAGWGGCIVALCDSIDQCDGAMRELRKYFAQRPEAEGRNFDDLVFITNSQRGAEVYLN
;
A
#
# COMPACT_ATOMS: atom_id res chain seq x y z
N MET A 1 -22.41 22.95 -12.41
CA MET A 1 -21.86 21.76 -13.10
C MET A 1 -22.74 20.58 -12.77
N VAL A 2 -23.29 19.89 -13.77
CA VAL A 2 -23.98 18.61 -13.58
C VAL A 2 -22.98 17.51 -13.89
N VAL A 3 -22.83 16.52 -13.01
CA VAL A 3 -21.84 15.45 -13.15
C VAL A 3 -22.56 14.10 -13.09
N ALA A 4 -22.26 13.23 -14.06
CA ALA A 4 -22.59 11.81 -14.01
C ALA A 4 -21.31 11.02 -13.78
N ILE A 5 -21.34 10.03 -12.88
CA ILE A 5 -20.16 9.25 -12.48
C ILE A 5 -20.38 7.80 -12.88
N CYS A 6 -19.39 7.22 -13.55
CA CYS A 6 -19.33 5.80 -13.89
C CYS A 6 -17.95 5.27 -13.55
N GLY A 7 -17.87 4.10 -12.92
CA GLY A 7 -16.62 3.45 -12.55
C GLY A 7 -16.77 1.93 -12.58
N ASN A 8 -15.71 1.25 -13.02
CA ASN A 8 -15.65 -0.21 -13.15
C ASN A 8 -14.54 -0.84 -12.30
N ILE A 9 -13.84 -0.05 -11.47
CA ILE A 9 -12.84 -0.58 -10.53
C ILE A 9 -13.58 -1.29 -9.40
N PRO A 10 -13.28 -2.57 -9.10
CA PRO A 10 -13.92 -3.30 -8.01
C PRO A 10 -13.88 -2.50 -6.69
N PRO A 11 -15.04 -2.16 -6.11
CA PRO A 11 -15.10 -1.35 -4.90
C PRO A 11 -14.51 -2.11 -3.70
N ALA A 12 -13.93 -1.37 -2.75
CA ALA A 12 -13.39 -1.91 -1.49
C ALA A 12 -12.42 -3.11 -1.66
N SER A 13 -11.77 -3.20 -2.83
CA SER A 13 -11.00 -4.39 -3.23
C SER A 13 -9.48 -4.16 -3.29
N GLY A 14 -8.97 -3.12 -2.64
CA GLY A 14 -7.53 -2.81 -2.66
C GLY A 14 -7.00 -2.25 -3.99
N LEU A 15 -7.88 -1.98 -4.97
CA LEU A 15 -7.55 -1.42 -6.29
C LEU A 15 -7.80 0.10 -6.40
N SER A 16 -7.93 0.78 -5.25
CA SER A 16 -7.95 2.25 -5.16
C SER A 16 -9.09 2.96 -5.90
N SER A 17 -10.28 2.36 -5.94
CA SER A 17 -11.49 2.98 -6.51
C SER A 17 -11.86 4.31 -5.83
N SER A 18 -11.61 4.47 -4.52
CA SER A 18 -11.82 5.74 -3.80
C SER A 18 -10.90 6.84 -4.32
N SER A 19 -9.61 6.55 -4.44
CA SER A 19 -8.61 7.50 -4.94
C SER A 19 -8.83 7.84 -6.42
N ALA A 20 -9.32 6.89 -7.22
CA ALA A 20 -9.73 7.17 -8.60
C ALA A 20 -10.90 8.16 -8.64
N LEU A 21 -11.92 8.00 -7.79
CA LEU A 21 -13.03 8.94 -7.66
C LEU A 21 -12.57 10.33 -7.22
N VAL A 22 -11.72 10.42 -6.19
CA VAL A 22 -11.17 11.70 -5.72
C VAL A 22 -10.34 12.38 -6.82
N SER A 23 -9.47 11.63 -7.50
CA SER A 23 -8.62 12.15 -8.57
C SER A 23 -9.43 12.64 -9.76
N ALA A 24 -10.46 11.89 -10.17
CA ALA A 24 -11.37 12.28 -11.24
C ALA A 24 -12.18 13.54 -10.87
N ALA A 25 -12.69 13.62 -9.64
CA ALA A 25 -13.40 14.80 -9.15
C ALA A 25 -12.48 16.04 -9.11
N CYS A 26 -11.25 15.89 -8.63
CA CYS A 26 -10.24 16.96 -8.63
C CYS A 26 -9.95 17.45 -10.05
N LEU A 27 -9.68 16.52 -10.98
CA LEU A 27 -9.42 16.84 -12.39
C LEU A 27 -10.61 17.58 -13.02
N ALA A 28 -11.83 17.10 -12.81
CA ALA A 28 -13.05 17.70 -13.36
C ALA A 28 -13.26 19.12 -12.84
N VAL A 29 -13.09 19.36 -11.53
CA VAL A 29 -13.23 20.69 -10.93
C VAL A 29 -12.16 21.64 -11.46
N MET A 30 -10.90 21.19 -11.54
CA MET A 30 -9.81 22.03 -12.04
C MET A 30 -10.01 22.40 -13.50
N HIS A 31 -10.44 21.44 -14.33
CA HIS A 31 -10.74 21.68 -15.74
C HIS A 31 -11.93 22.63 -15.92
N ALA A 32 -13.02 22.44 -15.16
CA ALA A 32 -14.23 23.28 -15.24
C ALA A 32 -14.01 24.73 -14.78
N ASN A 33 -12.90 25.02 -14.08
CA ASN A 33 -12.53 26.37 -13.61
C ASN A 33 -11.30 26.92 -14.35
N ASP A 34 -10.95 26.35 -15.51
CA ASP A 34 -9.82 26.78 -16.34
C ASP A 34 -8.48 26.86 -15.58
N GLN A 35 -8.29 25.99 -14.59
CA GLN A 35 -7.07 25.95 -13.79
C GLN A 35 -5.99 25.09 -14.46
N PRO A 36 -4.69 25.38 -14.24
CA PRO A 36 -3.60 24.57 -14.76
C PRO A 36 -3.67 23.11 -14.27
N LEU A 37 -3.65 22.16 -15.19
CA LEU A 37 -3.75 20.71 -14.90
C LEU A 37 -2.37 20.07 -14.66
N GLN A 38 -1.59 20.63 -13.74
CA GLN A 38 -0.28 20.08 -13.38
C GLN A 38 -0.45 18.77 -12.61
N LYS A 39 -0.16 17.63 -13.25
CA LYS A 39 -0.42 16.28 -12.74
C LYS A 39 0.15 16.01 -11.34
N GLN A 40 1.38 16.47 -11.05
CA GLN A 40 2.00 16.32 -9.74
C GLN A 40 1.22 17.08 -8.66
N LEU A 41 0.82 18.32 -8.95
CA LEU A 41 0.02 19.13 -8.03
C LEU A 41 -1.36 18.50 -7.79
N LEU A 42 -2.02 18.04 -8.85
CA LEU A 42 -3.32 17.37 -8.76
C LEU A 42 -3.25 16.09 -7.92
N ALA A 43 -2.20 15.29 -8.08
CA ALA A 43 -1.96 14.11 -7.26
C ALA A 43 -1.78 14.49 -5.77
N THR A 44 -0.97 15.51 -5.47
CA THR A 44 -0.76 15.98 -4.09
C THR A 44 -2.03 16.53 -3.46
N ILE A 45 -2.80 17.34 -4.19
CA ILE A 45 -4.09 17.89 -3.72
C ILE A 45 -5.07 16.74 -3.47
N SER A 46 -5.18 15.79 -4.40
CA SER A 46 -6.09 14.64 -4.26
C SER A 46 -5.73 13.78 -3.05
N ALA A 47 -4.43 13.53 -2.82
CA ALA A 47 -3.97 12.74 -1.67
C ALA A 47 -4.30 13.40 -0.33
N THR A 48 -4.07 14.71 -0.21
CA THR A 48 -4.45 15.45 1.00
C THR A 48 -5.97 15.51 1.16
N SER A 49 -6.70 15.71 0.07
CA SER A 49 -8.17 15.84 0.10
C SER A 49 -8.86 14.54 0.51
N GLU A 50 -8.37 13.38 0.07
CA GLU A 50 -8.97 12.09 0.43
C GLU A 50 -8.95 11.86 1.95
N ARG A 51 -8.00 12.45 2.68
CA ARG A 51 -7.95 12.34 4.14
C ARG A 51 -9.15 12.97 4.86
N HIS A 52 -9.91 13.84 4.19
CA HIS A 52 -11.15 14.40 4.76
C HIS A 52 -12.22 13.34 5.02
N ILE A 53 -12.15 12.16 4.39
CA ILE A 53 -13.05 11.03 4.70
C ILE A 53 -12.64 10.27 5.97
N GLY A 54 -11.54 10.66 6.62
CA GLY A 54 -11.06 10.10 7.89
C GLY A 54 -9.90 9.12 7.77
N THR A 55 -9.51 8.69 6.55
CA THR A 55 -8.34 7.84 6.34
C THR A 55 -7.05 8.65 6.41
N GLN A 56 -6.00 8.10 7.02
CA GLN A 56 -4.68 8.74 7.12
C GLN A 56 -3.70 8.18 6.08
N GLY A 57 -4.19 8.01 4.85
CA GLY A 57 -3.46 7.42 3.74
C GLY A 57 -2.25 8.22 3.25
N GLY A 58 -1.37 7.51 2.53
CA GLY A 58 -0.30 8.10 1.71
C GLY A 58 -0.84 8.69 0.40
N GLY A 59 0.05 8.93 -0.56
CA GLY A 59 -0.29 9.52 -1.85
C GLY A 59 -0.19 8.58 -3.06
N MET A 60 0.19 7.31 -2.86
CA MET A 60 0.57 6.39 -3.94
C MET A 60 -0.53 6.24 -4.99
N ASP A 61 -1.76 6.02 -4.53
CA ASP A 61 -2.94 5.74 -5.34
C ASP A 61 -3.29 6.93 -6.25
N GLN A 62 -3.22 8.15 -5.71
CA GLN A 62 -3.49 9.39 -6.45
C GLN A 62 -2.31 9.74 -7.37
N ALA A 63 -1.07 9.50 -6.91
CA ALA A 63 0.12 9.71 -7.74
C ALA A 63 0.09 8.81 -8.98
N ILE A 64 -0.18 7.50 -8.83
CA ILE A 64 -0.26 6.62 -10.00
C ILE A 64 -1.47 6.96 -10.87
N ALA A 65 -2.61 7.38 -10.29
CA ALA A 65 -3.77 7.81 -11.07
C ALA A 65 -3.44 8.96 -12.03
N PHE A 66 -2.60 9.93 -11.65
CA PHE A 66 -2.21 11.03 -12.56
C PHE A 66 -0.96 10.72 -13.40
N LEU A 67 0.06 10.09 -12.80
CA LEU A 67 1.41 9.98 -13.35
C LEU A 67 1.67 8.65 -14.09
N ALA A 68 0.70 7.74 -14.14
CA ALA A 68 0.83 6.52 -14.93
C ALA A 68 1.07 6.80 -16.42
N ARG A 69 1.87 5.93 -17.03
CA ARG A 69 2.19 5.94 -18.45
C ARG A 69 1.98 4.55 -19.03
N GLN A 70 1.28 4.50 -20.15
CA GLN A 70 1.00 3.24 -20.83
C GLN A 70 2.30 2.47 -21.14
N GLY A 71 2.29 1.16 -20.88
CA GLY A 71 3.40 0.25 -21.16
C GLY A 71 4.53 0.22 -20.13
N CYS A 72 4.46 0.98 -19.03
CA CYS A 72 5.48 0.91 -17.97
C CYS A 72 4.91 1.13 -16.56
N ALA A 73 5.49 0.44 -15.59
CA ALA A 73 5.28 0.74 -14.18
C ALA A 73 5.97 2.07 -13.82
N GLN A 74 5.66 2.63 -12.65
CA GLN A 74 6.30 3.85 -12.16
C GLN A 74 6.95 3.60 -10.80
N TYR A 75 8.20 4.03 -10.66
CA TYR A 75 8.85 4.23 -9.38
C TYR A 75 8.47 5.62 -8.88
N ILE A 76 7.62 5.66 -7.85
CA ILE A 76 7.08 6.90 -7.28
C ILE A 76 7.89 7.27 -6.04
N GLU A 77 8.41 8.49 -6.05
CA GLU A 77 9.19 9.08 -4.97
C GLU A 77 8.44 10.25 -4.36
N TRP A 78 8.76 10.55 -3.10
CA TRP A 78 8.13 11.61 -2.31
C TRP A 78 9.16 12.66 -1.91
N ASN A 79 8.69 13.89 -1.67
CA ASN A 79 9.51 15.02 -1.18
C ASN A 79 10.76 15.33 -2.04
N PRO A 80 10.59 15.72 -3.33
CA PRO A 80 9.33 16.05 -4.02
C PRO A 80 8.68 14.85 -4.72
N LEU A 81 7.40 14.99 -5.08
CA LEU A 81 6.68 13.96 -5.85
C LEU A 81 7.29 13.78 -7.24
N ARG A 82 7.85 12.59 -7.51
CA ARG A 82 8.39 12.21 -8.82
C ARG A 82 7.89 10.83 -9.23
N ALA A 83 7.78 10.59 -10.53
CA ALA A 83 7.49 9.28 -11.09
C ALA A 83 8.50 8.97 -12.19
N THR A 84 9.30 7.93 -12.00
CA THR A 84 10.28 7.45 -12.96
C THR A 84 9.80 6.13 -13.55
N SER A 85 9.76 6.03 -14.87
CA SER A 85 9.25 4.83 -15.54
C SER A 85 10.15 3.62 -15.27
N VAL A 86 9.53 2.47 -14.99
CA VAL A 86 10.17 1.18 -14.76
C VAL A 86 9.67 0.22 -15.84
N THR A 87 10.57 -0.18 -16.73
CA THR A 87 10.28 -1.21 -17.73
C THR A 87 10.27 -2.56 -17.03
N LEU A 88 9.17 -3.29 -17.19
CA LEU A 88 9.05 -4.67 -16.72
C LEU A 88 9.53 -5.61 -17.83
N PRO A 89 10.10 -6.78 -17.51
CA PRO A 89 10.54 -7.73 -18.53
C PRO A 89 9.35 -8.17 -19.41
N PRO A 90 9.51 -8.24 -20.74
CA PRO A 90 8.38 -8.37 -21.68
C PRO A 90 7.60 -9.68 -21.54
N GLN A 91 8.22 -10.74 -21.03
CA GLN A 91 7.53 -12.00 -20.76
C GLN A 91 6.69 -12.00 -19.47
N THR A 92 6.74 -10.93 -18.66
CA THR A 92 5.98 -10.86 -17.41
C THR A 92 4.51 -10.54 -17.65
N LEU A 93 3.64 -11.27 -16.95
CA LEU A 93 2.20 -11.04 -16.90
C LEU A 93 1.79 -10.80 -15.46
N PHE A 94 0.94 -9.80 -15.25
CA PHE A 94 0.37 -9.50 -13.94
C PHE A 94 -1.11 -9.87 -13.93
N LEU A 95 -1.48 -10.71 -12.97
CA LEU A 95 -2.84 -11.17 -12.75
C LEU A 95 -3.38 -10.57 -11.46
N ILE A 96 -4.61 -10.05 -11.49
CA ILE A 96 -5.34 -9.63 -10.31
C ILE A 96 -6.38 -10.70 -9.98
N ALA A 97 -6.51 -11.05 -8.70
CA ALA A 97 -7.57 -11.93 -8.22
C ALA A 97 -8.19 -11.38 -6.93
N ASN A 98 -9.51 -11.23 -6.91
CA ASN A 98 -10.27 -10.67 -5.80
C ASN A 98 -10.60 -11.74 -4.75
N SER A 99 -10.29 -11.48 -3.48
CA SER A 99 -10.55 -12.40 -2.35
C SER A 99 -12.03 -12.57 -1.98
N LEU A 100 -12.94 -11.83 -2.63
CA LEU A 100 -14.37 -11.71 -2.30
C LEU A 100 -14.65 -11.04 -0.96
N THR A 101 -13.60 -10.62 -0.25
CA THR A 101 -13.72 -9.93 1.03
C THR A 101 -13.59 -8.43 0.80
N GLU A 102 -14.65 -7.69 1.10
CA GLU A 102 -14.61 -6.23 1.03
C GLU A 102 -14.05 -5.63 2.32
N ALA A 103 -13.14 -4.66 2.17
CA ALA A 103 -12.61 -3.90 3.29
C ALA A 103 -12.78 -2.40 3.05
N ASN A 104 -13.74 -1.79 3.74
CA ASN A 104 -13.90 -0.34 3.74
C ASN A 104 -12.90 0.30 4.71
N LYS A 105 -11.82 0.85 4.15
CA LYS A 105 -10.73 1.52 4.89
C LYS A 105 -11.21 2.69 5.76
N ALA A 106 -12.25 3.41 5.33
CA ALA A 106 -12.75 4.58 6.06
C ALA A 106 -13.69 4.21 7.21
N ALA A 107 -14.28 3.00 7.17
CA ALA A 107 -15.23 2.56 8.17
C ALA A 107 -14.58 1.94 9.42
N LYS A 108 -13.34 1.46 9.31
CA LYS A 108 -12.62 0.77 10.39
C LYS A 108 -11.35 1.52 10.79
N SER A 109 -10.86 1.27 12.01
CA SER A 109 -9.64 1.87 12.53
C SER A 109 -8.36 1.16 12.07
N ASP A 110 -8.44 -0.06 11.54
CA ASP A 110 -7.28 -0.92 11.23
C ASP A 110 -6.19 -0.20 10.43
N PHE A 111 -6.59 0.51 9.37
CA PHE A 111 -5.67 1.26 8.52
C PHE A 111 -4.97 2.39 9.29
N ASN A 112 -5.73 3.21 10.01
CA ASN A 112 -5.17 4.33 10.78
C ASN A 112 -4.35 3.83 11.98
N GLN A 113 -4.69 2.67 12.54
CA GLN A 113 -3.91 2.03 13.59
C GLN A 113 -2.49 1.73 13.10
N ARG A 114 -2.33 1.16 11.90
CA ARG A 114 -1.00 0.93 11.32
C ARG A 114 -0.23 2.24 11.09
N VAL A 115 -0.91 3.29 10.64
CA VAL A 115 -0.29 4.62 10.47
C VAL A 115 0.22 5.15 11.82
N VAL A 116 -0.59 5.03 12.87
CA VAL A 116 -0.22 5.44 14.23
C VAL A 116 0.94 4.62 14.78
N GLU A 117 0.90 3.29 14.66
CA GLU A 117 2.00 2.41 15.09
C GLU A 117 3.31 2.77 14.37
N CYS A 118 3.29 3.04 13.06
CA CYS A 118 4.47 3.49 12.32
C CYS A 118 5.00 4.83 12.83
N ARG A 119 4.11 5.82 13.04
CA ARG A 119 4.49 7.16 13.56
C ARG A 119 5.09 7.07 14.96
N LEU A 120 4.46 6.27 15.84
CA LEU A 120 4.94 6.04 17.21
C LEU A 120 6.30 5.33 17.20
N GLY A 121 6.47 4.30 16.37
CA GLY A 121 7.75 3.61 16.21
C GLY A 121 8.85 4.57 15.74
N CYS A 122 8.58 5.39 14.73
CA CYS A 122 9.51 6.40 14.23
C CYS A 122 9.88 7.44 15.30
N ARG A 123 8.89 7.95 16.03
CA ARG A 123 9.10 8.91 17.13
C ARG A 123 9.93 8.32 18.26
N LEU A 124 9.68 7.06 18.61
CA LEU A 124 10.43 6.36 19.65
C LEU A 124 11.88 6.16 19.22
N LEU A 125 12.13 5.71 17.99
CA LEU A 125 13.48 5.61 17.46
C LEU A 125 14.20 6.95 17.45
N ALA A 126 13.54 8.02 16.99
CA ALA A 126 14.12 9.36 17.03
C ALA A 126 14.52 9.78 18.45
N LYS A 127 13.63 9.58 19.43
CA LYS A 127 13.90 9.91 20.85
C LYS A 127 15.06 9.08 21.40
N MET A 128 15.12 7.78 21.10
CA MET A 128 16.21 6.90 21.56
C MET A 128 17.55 7.21 20.88
N SER A 129 17.53 7.73 19.65
CA SER A 129 18.70 8.29 18.97
C SER A 129 19.09 9.70 19.44
N GLY A 130 18.52 10.19 20.55
CA GLY A 130 18.88 11.47 21.16
C GLY A 130 18.31 12.72 20.46
N ARG A 131 17.25 12.58 19.66
CA ARG A 131 16.60 13.72 19.00
C ARG A 131 15.58 14.40 19.93
N ASP A 132 15.78 15.67 20.21
CA ASP A 132 14.81 16.48 20.98
C ASP A 132 13.56 16.85 20.16
N ASP A 133 13.70 16.95 18.83
CA ASP A 133 12.62 17.28 17.89
C ASP A 133 11.80 16.06 17.45
N TRP A 134 11.92 14.93 18.15
CA TRP A 134 11.26 13.66 17.84
C TRP A 134 9.76 13.82 17.54
N LYS A 135 9.07 14.75 18.21
CA LYS A 135 7.62 15.01 18.00
C LYS A 135 7.27 15.33 16.54
N ASN A 136 8.20 15.95 15.82
CA ASN A 136 8.04 16.40 14.43
C ASN A 136 8.47 15.34 13.40
N ILE A 137 9.10 14.25 13.84
CA ILE A 137 9.62 13.20 12.95
C ILE A 137 8.58 12.07 12.84
N LEU A 138 7.79 12.11 11.77
CA LEU A 138 6.63 11.22 11.60
C LEU A 138 6.87 10.01 10.68
N GLN A 139 7.96 10.03 9.91
CA GLN A 139 8.22 9.08 8.84
C GLN A 139 9.64 8.53 8.96
N PHE A 140 9.77 7.20 8.84
CA PHE A 140 11.07 6.53 8.92
C PHE A 140 12.06 7.03 7.87
N ALA A 141 11.61 7.41 6.67
CA ALA A 141 12.47 8.00 5.63
C ALA A 141 13.12 9.30 6.11
N ASN A 142 12.36 10.20 6.75
CA ASN A 142 12.91 11.44 7.29
C ASN A 142 13.90 11.16 8.43
N LEU A 143 13.60 10.20 9.31
CA LEU A 143 14.52 9.82 10.38
C LEU A 143 15.81 9.22 9.81
N GLN A 144 15.69 8.35 8.80
CA GLN A 144 16.81 7.76 8.09
C GLN A 144 17.73 8.85 7.51
N ASP A 145 17.14 9.83 6.81
CA ASP A 145 17.90 10.96 6.24
C ASP A 145 18.59 11.80 7.32
N ILE A 146 17.89 12.08 8.44
CA ILE A 146 18.44 12.85 9.57
C ILE A 146 19.63 12.14 10.22
N LEU A 147 19.55 10.82 10.37
CA LEU A 147 20.62 10.02 10.97
C LEU A 147 21.74 9.69 9.97
N GLY A 148 21.49 9.82 8.67
CA GLY A 148 22.42 9.42 7.62
C GLY A 148 22.60 7.90 7.54
N TYR A 149 21.60 7.13 7.96
CA TYR A 149 21.67 5.67 8.03
C TYR A 149 21.20 4.99 6.74
N THR A 150 21.76 3.82 6.47
CA THR A 150 21.24 2.85 5.50
C THR A 150 19.97 2.19 6.03
N LEU A 151 19.22 1.51 5.16
CA LEU A 151 18.04 0.74 5.59
C LEU A 151 18.39 -0.38 6.57
N ASP A 152 19.55 -1.02 6.39
CA ASP A 152 20.01 -2.11 7.26
C ASP A 152 20.42 -1.58 8.65
N GLU A 153 21.02 -0.39 8.71
CA GLU A 153 21.31 0.31 9.98
C GLU A 153 20.01 0.76 10.68
N MET A 154 19.02 1.24 9.93
CA MET A 154 17.69 1.55 10.48
C MET A 154 16.96 0.30 11.00
N GLU A 155 17.11 -0.84 10.32
CA GLU A 155 16.57 -2.12 10.77
C GLU A 155 17.23 -2.57 12.08
N SER A 156 18.57 -2.47 12.16
CA SER A 156 19.33 -2.75 13.37
C SER A 156 18.92 -1.84 14.52
N LEU A 157 18.69 -0.55 14.24
CA LEU A 157 18.18 0.42 15.21
C LEU A 157 16.78 0.05 15.74
N ALA A 158 15.89 -0.41 14.85
CA ALA A 158 14.56 -0.91 15.23
C ALA A 158 14.65 -2.15 16.12
N ASP A 159 15.59 -3.05 15.83
CA ASP A 159 15.82 -4.27 16.62
C ASP A 159 16.42 -4.00 17.99
N GLU A 160 17.28 -2.99 18.11
CA GLU A 160 17.89 -2.60 19.37
C GLU A 160 16.89 -1.90 20.30
N TYR A 161 16.11 -0.95 19.79
CA TYR A 161 15.34 -0.02 20.63
C TYR A 161 13.84 -0.33 20.75
N LEU A 162 13.26 -1.14 19.85
CA LEU A 162 11.83 -1.46 19.90
C LEU A 162 11.61 -2.86 20.47
N SER A 163 10.65 -2.99 21.39
CA SER A 163 10.26 -4.26 21.98
C SER A 163 9.68 -5.21 20.95
N LYS A 164 9.93 -6.51 21.12
CA LYS A 164 9.25 -7.57 20.36
C LYS A 164 7.78 -7.70 20.76
N GLU A 165 7.44 -7.39 22.00
CA GLU A 165 6.07 -7.44 22.49
C GLU A 165 5.31 -6.14 22.17
N ALA A 166 3.99 -6.20 22.20
CA ALA A 166 3.15 -5.02 22.04
C ALA A 166 3.37 -4.05 23.21
N TYR A 167 3.49 -2.77 22.91
CA TYR A 167 3.47 -1.73 23.93
C TYR A 167 2.04 -1.44 24.36
N THR A 168 1.81 -1.33 25.65
CA THR A 168 0.57 -0.79 26.20
C THR A 168 0.53 0.73 26.07
N ARG A 169 -0.68 1.31 26.09
CA ARG A 169 -0.86 2.78 26.15
C ARG A 169 -0.06 3.40 27.30
N SER A 170 -0.14 2.82 28.49
CA SER A 170 0.53 3.34 29.69
C SER A 170 2.06 3.34 29.56
N GLU A 171 2.63 2.31 28.94
CA GLU A 171 4.07 2.27 28.65
C GLU A 171 4.47 3.37 27.69
N LEU A 172 3.71 3.59 26.61
CA LEU A 172 4.05 4.65 25.66
C LEU A 172 3.91 6.05 26.25
N ILE A 173 2.88 6.31 27.06
CA ILE A 173 2.74 7.57 27.80
C ILE A 173 3.98 7.83 28.67
N SER A 174 4.42 6.81 29.41
CA SER A 174 5.63 6.88 30.25
C SER A 174 6.90 7.11 29.43
N VAL A 175 7.10 6.32 28.36
CA VAL A 175 8.28 6.39 27.49
C VAL A 175 8.39 7.74 26.78
N PHE A 176 7.27 8.27 26.29
CA PHE A 176 7.26 9.58 25.64
C PHE A 176 7.34 10.75 26.64
N GLN A 177 7.07 10.49 27.92
CA GLN A 177 6.99 11.49 29.00
C GLN A 177 5.94 12.56 28.68
N VAL A 178 4.75 12.12 28.27
CA VAL A 178 3.59 12.96 27.98
C VAL A 178 2.46 12.59 28.93
N ASP A 179 1.45 13.44 29.05
CA ASP A 179 0.22 13.06 29.75
C ASP A 179 -0.77 12.35 28.81
N THR A 180 -1.87 11.82 29.38
CA THR A 180 -2.89 11.09 28.61
C THR A 180 -3.56 11.96 27.55
N ALA A 181 -3.81 13.24 27.85
CA ALA A 181 -4.48 14.14 26.92
C ALA A 181 -3.58 14.44 25.72
N GLU A 182 -2.30 14.75 25.96
CA GLU A 182 -1.31 14.96 24.91
C GLU A 182 -1.14 13.70 24.05
N PHE A 183 -1.11 12.51 24.66
CA PHE A 183 -1.02 11.25 23.92
C PHE A 183 -2.20 11.07 22.94
N GLU A 184 -3.43 11.28 23.41
CA GLU A 184 -4.64 11.11 22.61
C GLU A 184 -4.84 12.17 21.51
N GLU A 185 -4.39 13.40 21.77
CA GLU A 185 -4.58 14.52 20.85
C GLU A 185 -3.44 14.66 19.83
N SER A 186 -2.19 14.41 20.25
CA SER A 186 -1.01 14.69 19.43
C SER A 186 -0.39 13.45 18.79
N LEU A 187 -0.61 12.26 19.37
CA LEU A 187 0.04 11.02 18.91
C LEU A 187 -0.93 10.03 18.27
N LEU A 188 -2.22 10.12 18.59
CA LEU A 188 -3.27 9.27 18.01
C LEU A 188 -4.12 10.03 16.98
N THR A 189 -4.96 9.29 16.27
CA THR A 189 -6.00 9.83 15.39
C THR A 189 -7.37 9.62 16.05
N PRO A 190 -8.43 10.37 15.68
CA PRO A 190 -9.73 10.27 16.34
C PRO A 190 -10.28 8.84 16.47
N ASN A 191 -10.11 8.01 15.43
CA ASN A 191 -10.60 6.63 15.42
C ASN A 191 -9.61 5.60 16.01
N THR A 192 -8.44 6.02 16.49
CA THR A 192 -7.47 5.14 17.17
C THR A 192 -7.31 5.48 18.66
N ARG A 193 -8.07 6.45 19.19
CA ARG A 193 -7.99 6.85 20.61
C ARG A 193 -8.32 5.72 21.59
N LYS A 194 -9.09 4.73 21.15
CA LYS A 194 -9.45 3.55 21.96
C LYS A 194 -8.41 2.42 21.93
N SER A 195 -7.33 2.57 21.16
CA SER A 195 -6.31 1.52 21.03
C SER A 195 -5.46 1.40 22.29
N GLU A 196 -5.36 0.19 22.84
CA GLU A 196 -4.62 -0.09 24.08
C GLU A 196 -3.24 -0.72 23.83
N LEU A 197 -3.04 -1.33 22.66
CA LEU A 197 -1.85 -2.08 22.30
C LEU A 197 -1.26 -1.58 20.97
N PHE A 198 0.07 -1.53 20.88
CA PHE A 198 0.81 -1.00 19.74
C PHE A 198 2.04 -1.85 19.40
N HIS A 199 2.09 -2.41 18.19
CA HIS A 199 3.17 -3.29 17.72
C HIS A 199 4.26 -2.51 16.97
N LEU A 200 5.02 -1.68 17.68
CA LEU A 200 5.93 -0.71 17.06
C LEU A 200 7.05 -1.38 16.23
N ARG A 201 7.72 -2.39 16.78
CA ARG A 201 8.85 -3.07 16.10
C ARG A 201 8.42 -3.72 14.81
N GLN A 202 7.33 -4.49 14.84
CA GLN A 202 6.81 -5.22 13.69
C GLN A 202 6.47 -4.24 12.55
N ARG A 203 5.85 -3.09 12.86
CA ARG A 203 5.50 -2.10 11.85
C ARG A 203 6.74 -1.40 11.29
N ALA A 204 7.71 -1.05 12.14
CA ALA A 204 8.97 -0.45 11.72
C ALA A 204 9.73 -1.40 10.78
N LEU A 205 9.92 -2.66 11.18
CA LEU A 205 10.59 -3.67 10.37
C LEU A 205 9.91 -3.90 9.03
N HIS A 206 8.58 -4.03 9.02
CA HIS A 206 7.84 -4.14 7.76
C HIS A 206 8.16 -2.97 6.82
N VAL A 207 8.06 -1.72 7.30
CA VAL A 207 8.24 -0.53 6.47
C VAL A 207 9.67 -0.43 5.93
N LEU A 208 10.68 -0.62 6.78
CA LEU A 208 12.09 -0.53 6.40
C LEU A 208 12.47 -1.61 5.38
N GLN A 209 12.09 -2.85 5.66
CA GLN A 209 12.37 -3.98 4.77
C GLN A 209 11.58 -3.89 3.45
N GLU A 210 10.32 -3.43 3.47
CA GLU A 210 9.52 -3.23 2.27
C GLU A 210 10.12 -2.15 1.37
N ALA A 211 10.61 -1.05 1.95
CA ALA A 211 11.35 -0.03 1.19
C ALA A 211 12.57 -0.63 0.48
N GLY A 212 13.34 -1.47 1.18
CA GLY A 212 14.46 -2.21 0.59
C GLY A 212 14.03 -3.16 -0.53
N ARG A 213 12.90 -3.86 -0.37
CA ARG A 213 12.33 -4.74 -1.40
C ARG A 213 11.95 -3.97 -2.67
N VAL A 214 11.43 -2.74 -2.55
CA VAL A 214 11.11 -1.90 -3.72
C VAL A 214 12.36 -1.59 -4.55
N PHE A 215 13.47 -1.20 -3.91
CA PHE A 215 14.73 -0.95 -4.61
C PHE A 215 15.27 -2.21 -5.30
N LYS A 216 15.26 -3.34 -4.60
CA LYS A 216 15.69 -4.65 -5.14
C LYS A 216 14.81 -5.09 -6.30
N PHE A 217 13.50 -4.89 -6.22
CA PHE A 217 12.55 -5.25 -7.28
C PHE A 217 12.80 -4.44 -8.55
N ARG A 218 13.04 -3.13 -8.39
CA ARG A 218 13.38 -2.25 -9.52
C ARG A 218 14.68 -2.70 -10.20
N GLN A 219 15.71 -3.04 -9.43
CA GLN A 219 16.98 -3.54 -9.98
C GLN A 219 16.78 -4.87 -10.73
N ALA A 220 16.04 -5.81 -10.13
CA ALA A 220 15.71 -7.09 -10.76
C ALA A 220 14.95 -6.91 -12.07
N ALA A 221 13.94 -6.03 -12.09
CA ALA A 221 13.19 -5.70 -13.30
C ALA A 221 14.07 -5.10 -14.41
N GLN A 222 15.04 -4.25 -14.05
CA GLN A 222 15.96 -3.63 -15.01
C GLN A 222 16.89 -4.64 -15.70
N ILE A 223 17.30 -5.70 -15.00
CA ILE A 223 18.19 -6.74 -15.54
C ILE A 223 17.44 -7.97 -16.07
N GLY A 224 16.11 -8.00 -15.99
CA GLY A 224 15.30 -9.13 -16.47
C GLY A 224 15.20 -10.31 -15.51
N ASP A 225 15.53 -10.14 -14.24
CA ASP A 225 15.53 -11.20 -13.22
C ASP A 225 14.13 -11.40 -12.61
N ILE A 226 13.30 -12.15 -13.35
CA ILE A 226 11.89 -12.40 -12.98
C ILE A 226 11.79 -13.30 -11.75
N GLU A 227 12.70 -14.26 -11.61
CA GLU A 227 12.76 -15.12 -10.43
C GLU A 227 12.95 -14.26 -9.17
N LYS A 228 13.92 -13.33 -9.20
CA LYS A 228 14.13 -12.42 -8.08
C LYS A 228 12.94 -11.49 -7.82
N MET A 229 12.29 -10.98 -8.88
CA MET A 229 11.04 -10.23 -8.74
C MET A 229 9.98 -11.04 -7.99
N GLY A 230 9.82 -12.33 -8.33
CA GLY A 230 8.89 -13.25 -7.69
C GLY A 230 9.22 -13.53 -6.22
N GLU A 231 10.49 -13.79 -5.90
CA GLU A 231 10.98 -13.94 -4.52
C GLU A 231 10.64 -12.72 -3.67
N LEU A 232 10.88 -11.51 -4.19
CA LEU A 232 10.61 -10.26 -3.49
C LEU A 232 9.12 -10.05 -3.25
N MET A 233 8.26 -10.45 -4.20
CA MET A 233 6.80 -10.41 -4.01
C MET A 233 6.35 -11.38 -2.91
N LYS A 234 6.89 -12.61 -2.89
CA LYS A 234 6.58 -13.60 -1.84
C LYS A 234 7.02 -13.11 -0.46
N ALA A 235 8.25 -12.60 -0.33
CA ALA A 235 8.77 -12.03 0.91
C ALA A 235 7.96 -10.81 1.37
N SER A 236 7.49 -9.98 0.44
CA SER A 236 6.58 -8.88 0.74
C SER A 236 5.25 -9.38 1.29
N HIS A 237 4.65 -10.42 0.68
CA HIS A 237 3.41 -11.02 1.20
C HIS A 237 3.58 -11.58 2.62
N GLU A 238 4.65 -12.33 2.86
CA GLU A 238 4.96 -12.86 4.19
C GLU A 238 5.10 -11.73 5.23
N SER A 239 5.80 -10.65 4.88
CA SER A 239 5.91 -9.48 5.74
C SER A 239 4.55 -8.82 6.00
N LEU A 240 3.66 -8.74 5.02
CA LEU A 240 2.29 -8.22 5.19
C LEU A 240 1.42 -9.11 6.09
N CYS A 241 1.68 -10.42 6.10
CA CYS A 241 1.02 -11.39 6.97
C CYS A 241 1.54 -11.31 8.40
N LEU A 242 2.86 -11.39 8.59
CA LEU A 242 3.50 -11.60 9.89
C LEU A 242 3.88 -10.31 10.61
N LEU A 243 4.39 -9.32 9.86
CA LEU A 243 4.89 -8.06 10.44
C LEU A 243 3.89 -6.92 10.34
N TYR A 244 3.14 -6.82 9.25
CA TYR A 244 2.13 -5.77 9.11
C TYR A 244 0.72 -6.23 9.48
N GLU A 245 0.48 -7.53 9.60
CA GLU A 245 -0.80 -8.13 10.01
C GLU A 245 -2.00 -7.48 9.31
N CYS A 246 -1.91 -7.40 7.98
CA CYS A 246 -2.95 -6.85 7.12
C CYS A 246 -3.44 -7.86 6.07
N SER A 247 -3.03 -9.12 6.15
CA SER A 247 -3.60 -10.19 5.33
C SER A 247 -4.80 -10.86 6.02
N HIS A 248 -5.43 -11.81 5.33
CA HIS A 248 -6.42 -12.73 5.87
C HIS A 248 -6.44 -14.03 5.06
N GLN A 249 -7.17 -15.04 5.53
CA GLN A 249 -7.13 -16.39 4.96
C GLN A 249 -7.40 -16.43 3.46
N ASN A 250 -8.40 -15.70 2.96
CA ASN A 250 -8.73 -15.72 1.53
C ASN A 250 -7.60 -15.17 0.65
N LEU A 251 -6.91 -14.10 1.08
CA LEU A 251 -5.74 -13.60 0.36
C LEU A 251 -4.61 -14.62 0.38
N ASN A 252 -4.35 -15.25 1.53
CA ASN A 252 -3.32 -16.27 1.67
C ASN A 252 -3.61 -17.48 0.77
N ASP A 253 -4.87 -17.92 0.71
CA ASP A 253 -5.30 -19.02 -0.15
C ASP A 253 -5.17 -18.69 -1.64
N LEU A 254 -5.47 -17.44 -2.04
CA LEU A 254 -5.24 -16.96 -3.41
C LEU A 254 -3.76 -16.96 -3.77
N VAL A 255 -2.90 -16.46 -2.87
CA VAL A 255 -1.43 -16.50 -3.08
C VAL A 255 -0.94 -17.95 -3.18
N ALA A 256 -1.45 -18.85 -2.33
CA ALA A 256 -1.14 -20.28 -2.42
C ALA A 256 -1.64 -20.91 -3.72
N ALA A 257 -2.84 -20.54 -4.20
CA ALA A 257 -3.42 -21.06 -5.43
C ALA A 257 -2.57 -20.69 -6.65
N VAL A 258 -2.18 -19.42 -6.81
CA VAL A 258 -1.28 -19.02 -7.90
C VAL A 258 0.12 -19.64 -7.75
N GLY A 259 0.58 -19.83 -6.50
CA GLY A 259 1.83 -20.51 -6.18
C GLY A 259 1.90 -21.96 -6.65
N ARG A 260 0.78 -22.70 -6.64
CA ARG A 260 0.71 -24.07 -7.19
C ARG A 260 0.99 -24.16 -8.69
N ALA A 261 0.84 -23.04 -9.41
CA ALA A 261 1.18 -22.93 -10.82
C ALA A 261 2.61 -22.42 -11.07
N GLY A 262 3.37 -22.11 -10.03
CA GLY A 262 4.72 -21.51 -10.12
C GLY A 262 4.75 -19.98 -10.08
N ALA A 263 3.60 -19.32 -10.17
CA ALA A 263 3.50 -17.86 -10.10
C ALA A 263 3.81 -17.34 -8.68
N SER A 264 4.16 -16.05 -8.58
CA SER A 264 4.46 -15.39 -7.31
C SER A 264 3.42 -14.33 -6.99
N GLY A 265 2.73 -14.46 -5.85
CA GLY A 265 1.63 -13.57 -5.47
C GLY A 265 1.88 -12.80 -4.19
N ARG A 266 1.25 -11.63 -4.07
CA ARG A 266 1.08 -10.88 -2.82
C ARG A 266 -0.25 -10.16 -2.80
N LEU A 267 -0.78 -9.86 -1.62
CA LEU A 267 -1.89 -8.90 -1.51
C LEU A 267 -1.51 -7.54 -2.10
N THR A 268 -2.50 -6.80 -2.60
CA THR A 268 -2.30 -5.42 -3.09
C THR A 268 -3.30 -4.46 -2.46
N GLY A 269 -2.93 -3.19 -2.39
CA GLY A 269 -3.68 -2.18 -1.64
C GLY A 269 -3.47 -2.31 -0.13
N ALA A 270 -4.51 -1.99 0.64
CA ALA A 270 -4.40 -1.88 2.10
C ALA A 270 -4.42 -3.23 2.85
N GLY A 271 -4.96 -4.28 2.24
CA GLY A 271 -5.23 -5.54 2.95
C GLY A 271 -6.56 -5.54 3.72
N TRP A 272 -6.73 -6.53 4.61
CA TRP A 272 -7.95 -6.92 5.34
C TRP A 272 -9.16 -7.27 4.45
N GLY A 273 -8.92 -7.31 3.14
CA GLY A 273 -9.86 -7.55 2.07
C GLY A 273 -9.15 -7.33 0.73
N GLY A 274 -9.93 -7.37 -0.34
CA GLY A 274 -9.49 -6.99 -1.67
C GLY A 274 -8.69 -8.03 -2.41
N CYS A 275 -7.72 -7.58 -3.21
CA CYS A 275 -7.10 -8.42 -4.23
C CYS A 275 -5.68 -8.85 -3.88
N ILE A 276 -5.25 -9.92 -4.55
CA ILE A 276 -3.83 -10.19 -4.79
C ILE A 276 -3.42 -9.65 -6.16
N VAL A 277 -2.11 -9.41 -6.30
CA VAL A 277 -1.43 -9.29 -7.59
C VAL A 277 -0.46 -10.47 -7.69
N ALA A 278 -0.50 -11.19 -8.80
CA ALA A 278 0.39 -12.31 -9.10
C ALA A 278 1.24 -12.02 -10.34
N LEU A 279 2.53 -12.30 -10.24
CA LEU A 279 3.52 -12.25 -11.31
C LEU A 279 3.65 -13.64 -11.91
N CYS A 280 3.41 -13.72 -13.22
CA CYS A 280 3.70 -14.89 -14.04
C CYS A 280 4.85 -14.59 -15.00
N ASP A 281 5.75 -15.55 -15.19
CA ASP A 281 6.93 -15.44 -16.08
C ASP A 281 6.66 -15.84 -17.55
N SER A 282 5.47 -16.40 -17.81
CA SER A 282 5.08 -16.97 -19.10
C SER A 282 3.56 -17.09 -19.21
N ILE A 283 3.08 -17.24 -20.45
CA ILE A 283 1.66 -17.50 -20.75
C ILE A 283 1.22 -18.84 -20.11
N ASP A 284 2.04 -19.89 -20.23
CA ASP A 284 1.71 -21.21 -19.68
C ASP A 284 1.55 -21.19 -18.16
N GLN A 285 2.44 -20.46 -17.46
CA GLN A 285 2.33 -20.25 -16.02
C GLN A 285 1.08 -19.45 -15.66
N CYS A 286 0.76 -18.40 -16.43
CA CYS A 286 -0.46 -17.62 -16.26
C CYS A 286 -1.73 -18.47 -16.45
N ASP A 287 -1.77 -19.31 -17.48
CA ASP A 287 -2.88 -20.25 -17.71
C ASP A 287 -3.00 -21.27 -16.58
N GLY A 288 -1.86 -21.73 -16.04
CA GLY A 288 -1.81 -22.55 -14.83
C GLY A 288 -2.44 -21.85 -13.63
N ALA A 289 -2.07 -20.60 -13.37
CA ALA A 289 -2.62 -19.79 -12.29
C ALA A 289 -4.14 -19.58 -12.46
N MET A 290 -4.60 -19.30 -13.69
CA MET A 290 -6.02 -19.18 -14.01
C MET A 290 -6.80 -20.47 -13.72
N ARG A 291 -6.24 -21.65 -14.03
CA ARG A 291 -6.86 -22.94 -13.70
C ARG A 291 -6.96 -23.16 -12.19
N GLU A 292 -5.91 -22.84 -11.44
CA GLU A 292 -5.92 -22.97 -9.97
C GLU A 292 -6.91 -22.01 -9.32
N LEU A 293 -7.04 -20.80 -9.84
CA LEU A 293 -8.03 -19.82 -9.38
C LEU A 293 -9.46 -20.27 -9.71
N ARG A 294 -9.72 -20.81 -10.91
CA ARG A 294 -11.04 -21.39 -11.23
C ARG A 294 -11.45 -22.46 -10.24
N LYS A 295 -10.53 -23.35 -9.84
CA LYS A 295 -10.78 -24.36 -8.80
C LYS A 295 -11.10 -23.71 -7.45
N TYR A 296 -10.33 -22.69 -7.06
CA TYR A 296 -10.54 -21.94 -5.83
C TYR A 296 -11.93 -21.30 -5.77
N PHE A 297 -12.34 -20.58 -6.82
CA PHE A 297 -13.64 -19.90 -6.85
C PHE A 297 -14.81 -20.87 -6.98
N ALA A 298 -14.66 -22.00 -7.69
CA ALA A 298 -15.70 -23.02 -7.81
C ALA A 298 -16.06 -23.68 -6.46
N GLN A 299 -15.20 -23.58 -5.46
CA GLN A 299 -15.42 -24.13 -4.12
C GLN A 299 -16.04 -23.12 -3.15
N ARG A 300 -16.37 -21.91 -3.60
CA ARG A 300 -16.79 -20.79 -2.74
C ARG A 300 -18.22 -20.35 -3.04
N PRO A 301 -19.15 -20.49 -2.08
CA PRO A 301 -20.52 -20.02 -2.24
C PRO A 301 -20.60 -18.52 -2.58
N GLU A 302 -19.69 -17.70 -2.06
CA GLU A 302 -19.66 -16.24 -2.28
C GLU A 302 -19.35 -15.86 -3.74
N ALA A 303 -18.81 -16.80 -4.53
CA ALA A 303 -18.54 -16.64 -5.95
C ALA A 303 -19.70 -17.11 -6.85
N GLU A 304 -20.71 -17.79 -6.29
CA GLU A 304 -21.82 -18.34 -7.07
C GLU A 304 -22.58 -17.24 -7.82
N GLY A 305 -22.82 -17.45 -9.12
CA GLY A 305 -23.50 -16.48 -9.98
C GLY A 305 -22.68 -15.26 -10.40
N ARG A 306 -21.44 -15.09 -9.91
CA ARG A 306 -20.54 -14.02 -10.36
C ARG A 306 -19.80 -14.43 -11.64
N ASN A 307 -19.53 -13.46 -12.51
CA ASN A 307 -18.65 -13.69 -13.64
C ASN A 307 -17.20 -13.83 -13.16
N PHE A 308 -16.51 -14.89 -13.60
CA PHE A 308 -15.11 -15.12 -13.24
C PHE A 308 -14.19 -13.98 -13.69
N ASP A 309 -14.48 -13.35 -14.84
CA ASP A 309 -13.65 -12.28 -15.39
C ASP A 309 -13.76 -10.96 -14.59
N ASP A 310 -14.81 -10.81 -13.78
CA ASP A 310 -14.93 -9.69 -12.82
C ASP A 310 -14.08 -9.93 -11.56
N LEU A 311 -13.75 -11.19 -11.28
CA LEU A 311 -13.00 -11.62 -10.10
C LEU A 311 -11.51 -11.77 -10.39
N VAL A 312 -11.18 -12.21 -11.60
CA VAL A 312 -9.82 -12.55 -12.03
C VAL A 312 -9.56 -12.01 -13.42
N PHE A 313 -8.55 -11.15 -13.55
CA PHE A 313 -8.19 -10.57 -14.85
C PHE A 313 -6.69 -10.30 -14.96
N ILE A 314 -6.18 -10.43 -16.18
CA ILE A 314 -4.82 -10.05 -16.54
C ILE A 314 -4.80 -8.55 -16.79
N THR A 315 -3.73 -7.88 -16.36
CA THR A 315 -3.59 -6.44 -16.51
C THR A 315 -2.22 -6.04 -17.03
N ASN A 316 -2.15 -4.83 -17.58
CA ASN A 316 -0.95 -4.18 -18.07
C ASN A 316 -0.95 -2.70 -17.66
N SER A 317 0.22 -2.05 -17.71
CA SER A 317 0.33 -0.64 -17.34
C SER A 317 -0.41 0.25 -18.34
N GLN A 318 -1.35 1.04 -17.84
CA GLN A 318 -2.23 1.93 -18.62
C GLN A 318 -1.87 3.41 -18.43
N ARG A 319 -2.59 4.28 -19.15
CA ARG A 319 -2.48 5.74 -19.03
C ARG A 319 -3.03 6.22 -17.69
N GLY A 320 -2.49 7.34 -17.20
CA GLY A 320 -3.09 8.08 -16.08
C GLY A 320 -4.33 8.88 -16.50
N ALA A 321 -4.78 9.76 -15.60
CA ALA A 321 -5.97 10.57 -15.77
C ALA A 321 -5.85 11.52 -16.99
N GLU A 322 -6.94 11.59 -17.74
CA GLU A 322 -7.07 12.33 -19.01
C GLU A 322 -8.42 13.06 -19.05
N VAL A 323 -8.46 14.19 -19.78
CA VAL A 323 -9.69 14.90 -20.11
C VAL A 323 -10.02 14.58 -21.56
N TYR A 324 -11.25 14.13 -21.80
CA TYR A 324 -11.77 13.85 -23.14
C TYR A 324 -12.62 15.03 -23.57
N LEU A 325 -12.23 15.68 -24.66
CA LEU A 325 -12.98 16.78 -25.26
C LEU A 325 -13.76 16.24 -26.47
N ASN A 326 -15.00 16.72 -26.62
CA ASN A 326 -15.85 16.40 -27.77
C ASN A 326 -15.40 17.14 -29.03
#